data_AF-A0A9D4R979-F1
#
_entry.id   AF-A0A9D4R979-F1
#
_cell.length_a   1.000
_cell.length_b   1.000
_cell.length_c   1.000
_cell.angle_alpha   90.00
_cell.angle_beta   90.00
_cell.angle_gamma   90.00
#
_symmetry.space_group_name_H-M   'P 1'
#
loop_
_entity.id
_entity.type
_entity.pdbx_description
1 polymer ?
#
loop_
_entity_poly.entity_id
_entity_poly.type
_entity_poly.pdbx_seq_one_letter_code
_entity_poly.pdbx_strand_id
1 'polypeptide(L)'
;MPRSTISIRDTVVSMSEDVVSDSLRVAKIKVNKSMSIPPNSVALVPCSVETKLDTFVVEGVGVDLIVPMSVHTGEGKLRLAMLNPSDHSVKTRKGRVVGRAEEARLVEPVPQEFSPDRIVEGLENGTEAVLPAHLHDLMERSRANLTIGEQQELSSLLTEFQDVFARSEFDLGKLTAVEHCIDTGFAKPVRRKCGELR
;
A
#
# COMPACT_ATOMS: atom_id res chain seq x y z
N MET A 1 8.38 -28.92 25.15
CA MET A 1 7.44 -27.86 24.70
C MET A 1 6.68 -28.41 23.51
N PRO A 2 5.33 -28.37 23.48
CA PRO A 2 4.56 -28.99 22.41
C PRO A 2 4.79 -28.21 21.11
N ARG A 3 5.21 -28.91 20.05
CA ARG A 3 5.31 -28.36 18.70
C ARG A 3 3.91 -28.27 18.14
N SER A 4 3.47 -27.06 17.80
CA SER A 4 2.22 -26.81 17.09
C SER A 4 2.35 -27.43 15.69
N THR A 5 1.69 -28.55 15.45
CA THR A 5 1.69 -29.23 14.16
C THR A 5 0.30 -29.10 13.55
N ILE A 6 0.24 -28.57 12.32
CA ILE A 6 -0.99 -28.56 11.54
C ILE A 6 -0.84 -29.65 10.47
N SER A 7 -1.79 -30.58 10.43
CA SER A 7 -1.93 -31.55 9.36
C SER A 7 -3.00 -31.08 8.37
N ILE A 8 -2.60 -30.91 7.11
CA ILE A 8 -3.55 -30.72 6.00
C ILE A 8 -3.35 -31.91 5.07
N ARG A 9 -4.35 -32.80 5.03
CA ARG A 9 -4.29 -34.11 4.35
C ARG A 9 -3.05 -34.90 4.82
N ASP A 10 -2.20 -35.36 3.90
CA ASP A 10 -1.02 -36.18 4.19
C ASP A 10 0.24 -35.34 4.53
N THR A 11 0.12 -34.01 4.50
CA THR A 11 1.24 -33.11 4.76
C THR A 11 1.22 -32.62 6.19
N VAL A 12 2.28 -32.94 6.92
CA VAL A 12 2.51 -32.51 8.30
C VAL A 12 3.42 -31.29 8.27
N VAL A 13 2.83 -30.10 8.43
CA VAL A 13 3.60 -28.85 8.52
C VAL A 13 4.00 -28.65 9.97
N SER A 14 5.30 -28.78 10.23
CA SER A 14 5.90 -28.49 11.52
C SER A 14 6.23 -27.00 11.57
N MET A 15 5.47 -26.23 12.35
CA MET A 15 5.82 -24.84 12.61
C MET A 15 6.93 -24.83 13.67
N SER A 16 8.15 -24.50 13.26
CA SER A 16 9.18 -24.07 14.21
C SER A 16 8.79 -22.68 14.69
N GLU A 17 8.28 -22.60 15.92
CA GLU A 17 8.23 -21.35 16.63
C GLU A 17 9.68 -20.95 16.92
N ASP A 18 10.30 -20.23 15.97
CA ASP A 18 11.41 -19.35 16.31
C ASP A 18 10.82 -18.23 17.17
N VAL A 19 10.65 -18.54 18.46
CA VAL A 19 10.36 -17.55 19.48
C VAL A 19 11.65 -16.76 19.66
N VAL A 20 11.94 -15.88 18.71
CA VAL A 20 12.77 -14.71 18.97
C VAL A 20 11.93 -13.83 19.89
N SER A 21 12.07 -14.09 21.19
CA SER A 21 11.59 -13.25 22.29
C SER A 21 12.38 -11.94 22.30
N ASP A 22 12.33 -11.19 21.21
CA ASP A 22 12.70 -9.79 21.19
C ASP A 22 11.39 -9.02 21.36
N SER A 23 11.14 -8.62 22.60
CA SER A 23 9.97 -7.84 22.97
C SER A 23 10.03 -6.52 22.19
N LEU A 24 9.26 -6.42 21.11
CA LEU A 24 9.21 -5.20 20.29
C LEU A 24 8.89 -4.02 21.19
N ARG A 25 9.76 -3.01 21.16
CA ARG A 25 9.57 -1.83 21.99
C ARG A 25 8.44 -1.00 21.41
N VAL A 26 7.49 -0.68 22.28
CA VAL A 26 6.33 0.13 21.96
C VAL A 26 6.45 1.46 22.69
N ALA A 27 6.17 2.56 21.99
CA ALA A 27 6.14 3.90 22.56
C ALA A 27 4.88 4.67 22.13
N LYS A 28 4.48 5.67 22.92
CA LYS A 28 3.38 6.57 22.53
C LYS A 28 3.92 7.75 21.74
N ILE A 29 3.13 8.23 20.79
CA ILE A 29 3.42 9.46 20.06
C ILE A 29 2.58 10.59 20.60
N LYS A 30 3.24 11.68 21.00
CA LYS A 30 2.61 12.86 21.59
C LYS A 30 2.77 14.06 20.67
N VAL A 31 1.78 14.94 20.70
CA VAL A 31 1.78 16.20 19.95
C VAL A 31 2.66 17.23 20.65
N ASN A 32 3.56 17.90 19.93
CA ASN A 32 4.50 18.87 20.51
C ASN A 32 3.85 20.24 20.77
N LYS A 33 2.90 20.63 19.93
CA LYS A 33 2.23 21.93 19.98
C LYS A 33 0.75 21.80 19.61
N SER A 34 -0.11 22.45 20.38
CA SER A 34 -1.54 22.50 20.06
C SER A 34 -1.78 23.16 18.70
N MET A 35 -2.68 22.60 17.90
CA MET A 35 -3.10 23.17 16.63
C MET A 35 -4.52 22.76 16.25
N SER A 36 -5.15 23.58 15.40
CA SER A 36 -6.45 23.29 14.81
C SER A 36 -6.25 22.77 13.40
N ILE A 37 -6.86 21.64 13.07
CA ILE A 37 -6.84 21.06 11.73
C ILE A 37 -8.19 21.39 11.09
N PRO A 38 -8.21 22.16 9.98
CA PRO A 38 -9.45 22.54 9.31
C PRO A 38 -10.29 21.35 8.85
N PRO A 39 -11.60 21.53 8.56
CA PRO A 39 -12.45 20.52 7.96
C PRO A 39 -11.85 19.95 6.67
N ASN A 40 -12.09 18.67 6.38
CA ASN A 40 -11.73 18.01 5.12
C ASN A 40 -10.29 18.31 4.65
N SER A 41 -9.34 18.33 5.59
CA SER A 41 -7.97 18.76 5.31
C SER A 41 -6.94 17.89 5.99
N VAL A 42 -5.68 18.00 5.54
CA VAL A 42 -4.53 17.32 6.12
C VAL A 42 -3.57 18.35 6.68
N ALA A 43 -3.03 18.09 7.88
CA ALA A 43 -1.97 18.90 8.47
C ALA A 43 -0.77 18.04 8.88
N LEU A 44 0.43 18.56 8.66
CA LEU A 44 1.67 17.98 9.19
C LEU A 44 1.91 18.45 10.63
N VAL A 45 1.59 17.58 11.58
CA VAL A 45 1.62 17.89 13.01
C VAL A 45 2.96 17.48 13.60
N PRO A 46 3.70 18.41 14.25
CA PRO A 46 4.94 18.07 14.95
C PRO A 46 4.67 17.20 16.17
N CYS A 47 5.36 16.06 16.25
CA CYS A 47 5.17 15.05 17.28
C CYS A 47 6.51 14.63 17.90
N SER A 48 6.44 13.88 19.00
CA SER A 48 7.58 13.23 19.63
C SER A 48 7.20 11.81 20.02
N VAL A 49 8.19 10.92 19.95
CA VAL A 49 8.08 9.56 20.49
C VAL A 49 8.46 9.63 21.96
N GLU A 50 7.65 9.01 22.83
CA GLU A 50 7.87 9.02 24.29
C GLU A 50 9.19 8.34 24.70
N THR A 51 9.56 7.28 23.99
CA THR A 51 10.82 6.54 24.17
C THR A 51 11.59 6.55 22.85
N LYS A 52 12.91 6.73 22.90
CA LYS A 52 13.75 6.71 21.70
C LYS A 52 13.69 5.33 21.04
N LEU A 53 13.36 5.31 19.75
CA LEU A 53 13.36 4.14 18.86
C LEU A 53 14.23 4.46 17.64
N ASP A 54 14.81 3.44 17.02
CA ASP A 54 15.72 3.62 15.88
C ASP A 54 14.98 3.63 14.54
N THR A 55 14.31 2.55 14.16
CA THR A 55 13.35 2.55 13.05
C THR A 55 12.03 2.03 13.59
N PHE A 56 10.92 2.70 13.29
CA PHE A 56 9.63 2.36 13.87
C PHE A 56 8.47 2.64 12.92
N VAL A 57 7.42 1.84 13.06
CA VAL A 57 6.13 2.02 12.41
C VAL A 57 5.21 2.77 13.35
N VAL A 58 4.48 3.73 12.79
CA VAL A 58 3.49 4.54 13.50
C VAL A 58 2.10 4.10 13.09
N GLU A 59 1.25 3.83 14.06
CA GLU A 59 -0.18 3.58 13.89
C GLU A 59 -0.98 4.65 14.64
N GLY A 60 -2.02 5.18 14.01
CA GLY A 60 -2.91 6.17 14.62
C GLY A 60 -3.77 5.59 15.75
N VAL A 61 -3.92 6.34 16.84
CA VAL A 61 -4.88 6.02 17.91
C VAL A 61 -5.74 7.25 18.17
N GLY A 62 -6.94 7.24 17.59
CA GLY A 62 -7.92 8.32 17.68
C GLY A 62 -9.05 8.13 16.67
N VAL A 63 -10.18 8.79 16.92
CA VAL A 63 -11.37 8.73 16.05
C VAL A 63 -11.66 10.04 15.32
N ASP A 64 -11.28 11.19 15.88
CA ASP A 64 -11.57 12.51 15.27
C ASP A 64 -10.60 12.88 14.14
N LEU A 65 -9.39 12.30 14.18
CA LEU A 65 -8.33 12.53 13.20
C LEU A 65 -7.76 11.19 12.78
N ILE A 66 -7.64 11.01 11.46
CA ILE A 66 -7.00 9.85 10.89
C ILE A 66 -5.51 10.14 10.82
N VAL A 67 -4.71 9.27 11.44
CA VAL A 67 -3.25 9.29 11.32
C VAL A 67 -2.86 8.08 10.48
N PRO A 68 -2.46 8.27 9.21
CA PRO A 68 -2.06 7.17 8.36
C PRO A 68 -0.87 6.41 8.94
N MET A 69 -0.82 5.11 8.66
CA MET A 69 0.33 4.29 8.99
C MET A 69 1.56 4.82 8.25
N SER A 70 2.68 4.95 8.96
CA SER A 70 3.92 5.48 8.38
C SER A 70 5.15 4.92 9.06
N VAL A 71 6.26 4.84 8.33
CA VAL A 71 7.56 4.36 8.84
C VAL A 71 8.49 5.56 9.03
N HIS A 72 9.19 5.61 10.15
CA HIS A 72 10.10 6.70 10.51
C HIS A 72 11.40 6.15 11.08
N THR A 73 12.47 6.93 10.93
CA THR A 73 13.72 6.74 11.67
C THR A 73 13.74 7.65 12.90
N GLY A 74 14.51 7.27 13.91
CA GLY A 74 14.71 7.99 15.17
C GLY A 74 15.55 9.26 15.01
N GLU A 75 16.04 9.51 13.80
CA GLU A 75 16.78 10.69 13.44
C GLU A 75 15.84 11.81 12.96
N GLY A 76 16.07 13.03 13.44
CA GLY A 76 15.34 14.22 12.97
C GLY A 76 14.07 14.52 13.76
N LYS A 77 13.23 15.40 13.18
CA LYS A 77 12.00 15.91 13.82
C LYS A 77 10.80 15.15 13.27
N LEU A 78 10.14 14.36 14.12
CA LEU A 78 8.93 13.63 13.76
C LEU A 78 7.78 14.59 13.42
N ARG A 79 7.18 14.38 12.25
CA ARG A 79 5.94 15.01 11.81
C ARG A 79 5.00 13.95 11.28
N LEU A 80 3.75 13.96 11.76
CA LEU A 80 2.72 13.04 11.29
C LEU A 80 1.68 13.80 10.46
N ALA A 81 1.28 13.21 9.34
CA ALA A 81 0.10 13.65 8.62
C ALA A 81 -1.14 13.30 9.45
N MET A 82 -1.97 14.28 9.74
CA MET A 82 -3.26 14.09 10.40
C MET A 82 -4.35 14.60 9.48
N LEU A 83 -5.20 13.70 9.02
CA LEU A 83 -6.37 13.98 8.20
C LEU A 83 -7.56 14.24 9.12
N ASN A 84 -8.24 15.36 8.89
CA ASN A 84 -9.54 15.65 9.47
C ASN A 84 -10.64 15.36 8.43
N PRO A 85 -11.36 14.23 8.55
CA PRO A 85 -12.45 13.88 7.63
C PRO A 85 -13.78 14.57 7.99
N SER A 86 -13.84 15.36 9.06
CA SER A 86 -15.07 16.03 9.49
C SER A 86 -15.30 17.37 8.76
N ASP A 87 -16.51 17.89 8.89
CA ASP A 87 -16.97 19.18 8.39
C ASP A 87 -16.66 20.36 9.33
N HIS A 88 -16.03 20.10 10.48
CA HIS A 88 -15.65 21.11 11.46
C HIS A 88 -14.16 21.03 11.80
N SER A 89 -13.61 22.10 12.38
CA SER A 89 -12.20 22.12 12.78
C SER A 89 -11.97 21.26 14.03
N VAL A 90 -11.00 20.35 13.96
CA VAL A 90 -10.61 19.50 15.10
C VAL A 90 -9.33 20.04 15.74
N LYS A 91 -9.35 20.27 17.06
CA LYS A 91 -8.19 20.75 17.81
C LYS A 91 -7.40 19.58 18.41
N THR A 92 -6.13 19.46 18.04
CA THR A 92 -5.18 18.59 18.73
C THR A 92 -4.41 19.41 19.77
N ARG A 93 -4.28 18.89 21.00
CA ARG A 93 -3.63 19.57 22.11
C ARG A 93 -2.20 19.06 22.31
N LYS A 94 -1.28 19.94 22.73
CA LYS A 94 0.05 19.54 23.18
C LYS A 94 -0.05 18.42 24.23
N GLY A 95 0.77 17.39 24.08
CA GLY A 95 0.82 16.22 24.96
C GLY A 95 -0.26 15.16 24.66
N ARG A 96 -1.25 15.44 23.79
CA ARG A 96 -2.23 14.44 23.36
C ARG A 96 -1.50 13.28 22.68
N VAL A 97 -1.85 12.06 23.05
CA VAL A 97 -1.41 10.84 22.36
C VAL A 97 -2.23 10.69 21.08
N VAL A 98 -1.54 10.52 19.96
CA VAL A 98 -2.14 10.46 18.62
C VAL A 98 -1.77 9.20 17.85
N GLY A 99 -0.76 8.48 18.33
CA GLY A 99 -0.29 7.27 17.70
C GLY A 99 0.45 6.36 18.68
N ARG A 100 0.62 5.12 18.27
CA ARG A 100 1.54 4.15 18.83
C ARG A 100 2.70 3.99 17.85
N ALA A 101 3.91 3.98 18.38
CA ALA A 101 5.11 3.64 17.63
C ALA A 101 5.56 2.24 18.05
N GLU A 102 5.83 1.39 17.08
CA GLU A 102 6.36 0.04 17.27
C GLU A 102 7.68 -0.09 16.52
N GLU A 103 8.71 -0.57 17.21
CA GLU A 103 10.01 -0.78 16.59
C GLU A 103 9.90 -1.72 15.39
N ALA A 104 10.45 -1.30 14.25
CA ALA A 104 10.39 -2.07 13.03
C ALA A 104 11.40 -3.22 13.10
N ARG A 105 10.95 -4.44 12.78
CA ARG A 105 11.86 -5.57 12.58
C ARG A 105 12.47 -5.42 11.19
N LEU A 106 13.79 -5.24 11.15
CA LEU A 106 14.52 -5.34 9.90
C LEU A 106 14.55 -6.82 9.52
N VAL A 107 13.66 -7.22 8.62
CA VAL A 107 13.73 -8.53 7.98
C VAL A 107 14.76 -8.38 6.87
N GLU A 108 15.84 -9.15 6.91
CA GLU A 108 16.73 -9.26 5.75
C GLU A 108 15.84 -9.63 4.56
N PRO A 109 15.91 -8.89 3.44
CA PRO A 109 15.17 -9.28 2.27
C PRO A 109 15.61 -10.69 1.94
N VAL A 110 14.73 -11.67 2.19
CA VAL A 110 14.92 -13.03 1.68
C VAL A 110 15.11 -12.79 0.19
N PRO A 111 16.25 -13.20 -0.41
CA PRO A 111 16.38 -13.19 -1.83
C PRO A 111 15.20 -13.99 -2.34
N GLN A 112 14.17 -13.30 -2.82
CA GLN A 112 13.26 -13.90 -3.75
C GLN A 112 14.17 -14.10 -4.93
N GLU A 113 14.77 -15.29 -5.01
CA GLU A 113 15.02 -15.87 -6.31
C GLU A 113 13.68 -15.71 -7.01
N PHE A 114 13.61 -14.73 -7.92
CA PHE A 114 12.63 -14.75 -8.97
C PHE A 114 12.96 -16.02 -9.75
N SER A 115 12.54 -17.17 -9.22
CA SER A 115 12.24 -18.28 -10.09
C SER A 115 11.11 -17.75 -10.97
N PRO A 116 11.27 -17.77 -12.29
CA PRO A 116 10.14 -17.54 -13.18
C PRO A 116 8.97 -18.53 -12.93
N ASP A 117 9.15 -19.49 -12.01
CA ASP A 117 8.22 -20.56 -11.69
C ASP A 117 7.23 -20.26 -10.55
N ARG A 118 7.22 -19.05 -9.95
CA ARG A 118 6.13 -18.66 -9.03
C ARG A 118 4.90 -18.21 -9.81
N ILE A 119 4.40 -19.10 -10.67
CA ILE A 119 2.98 -19.21 -10.96
C ILE A 119 2.30 -19.39 -9.60
N VAL A 120 1.29 -18.58 -9.35
CA VAL A 120 0.43 -18.67 -8.18
C VAL A 120 -0.05 -20.12 -8.05
N GLU A 121 0.40 -20.86 -7.04
CA GLU A 121 -0.23 -22.12 -6.63
C GLU A 121 -1.62 -21.79 -6.12
N GLY A 122 -2.56 -21.71 -7.07
CA GLY A 122 -3.86 -21.12 -6.83
C GLY A 122 -4.87 -21.38 -7.95
N LEU A 123 -4.73 -22.46 -8.73
CA LEU A 123 -5.88 -23.18 -9.30
C LEU A 123 -5.43 -24.53 -9.88
N GLU A 124 -5.50 -25.57 -9.06
CA GLU A 124 -5.67 -26.93 -9.59
C GLU A 124 -7.06 -27.03 -10.24
N ASN A 125 -7.13 -26.62 -11.50
CA ASN A 125 -8.17 -27.04 -12.43
C ASN A 125 -7.51 -27.30 -13.77
N GLY A 126 -7.26 -28.57 -14.06
CA GLY A 126 -6.84 -29.07 -15.37
C GLY A 126 -7.93 -28.89 -16.42
N THR A 127 -8.20 -27.64 -16.76
CA THR A 127 -8.99 -27.23 -17.91
C THR A 127 -8.04 -26.46 -18.81
N GLU A 128 -7.88 -26.94 -20.03
CA GLU A 128 -7.32 -26.21 -21.17
C GLU A 128 -7.59 -24.71 -20.98
N ALA A 129 -6.54 -23.90 -20.83
CA ALA A 129 -6.64 -22.51 -20.43
C ALA A 129 -7.38 -21.71 -21.51
N VAL A 130 -8.71 -21.64 -21.41
CA VAL A 130 -9.56 -20.85 -22.31
C VAL A 130 -9.43 -19.40 -21.91
N LEU A 131 -8.93 -18.58 -22.83
CA LEU A 131 -8.85 -17.12 -22.65
C LEU A 131 -10.24 -16.57 -22.23
N PRO A 132 -10.34 -15.82 -21.12
CA PRO A 132 -11.61 -15.25 -20.68
C PRO A 132 -12.26 -14.32 -21.71
N ALA A 133 -13.60 -14.35 -21.79
CA ALA A 133 -14.41 -13.58 -22.75
C ALA A 133 -14.03 -12.09 -22.86
N HIS A 134 -13.76 -11.45 -21.72
CA HIS A 134 -13.44 -10.02 -21.63
C HIS A 134 -12.03 -9.66 -22.15
N LEU A 135 -11.15 -10.63 -22.37
CA LEU A 135 -9.78 -10.42 -22.85
C LEU A 135 -9.61 -10.70 -24.35
N HIS A 136 -10.62 -11.24 -25.03
CA HIS A 136 -10.52 -11.52 -26.47
C HIS A 136 -10.20 -10.27 -27.30
N ASP A 137 -10.84 -9.14 -27.01
CA ASP A 137 -10.58 -7.88 -27.71
C ASP A 137 -9.14 -7.38 -27.48
N LEU A 138 -8.62 -7.54 -26.24
CA LEU A 138 -7.25 -7.19 -25.93
C LEU A 138 -6.25 -8.09 -26.66
N MET A 139 -6.50 -9.40 -26.68
CA MET A 139 -5.70 -10.38 -27.42
C MET A 139 -5.69 -10.09 -28.92
N GLU A 140 -6.85 -9.82 -29.50
CA GLU A 140 -7.02 -9.54 -30.94
C GLU A 140 -6.26 -8.28 -31.37
N ARG A 141 -6.32 -7.22 -30.57
CA ARG A 141 -5.60 -5.97 -30.88
C ARG A 141 -4.10 -6.10 -30.70
N SER A 142 -3.66 -6.91 -29.73
CA SER A 142 -2.25 -7.04 -29.37
C SER A 142 -1.49 -8.03 -30.25
N ARG A 143 -2.18 -9.00 -30.87
CA ARG A 143 -1.53 -10.04 -31.71
C ARG A 143 -1.07 -9.58 -33.09
N ALA A 144 -1.51 -8.42 -33.57
CA ALA A 144 -1.33 -7.99 -34.97
C ALA A 144 0.13 -7.94 -35.45
N ASN A 145 1.09 -7.72 -34.53
CA ASN A 145 2.53 -7.63 -34.85
C ASN A 145 3.38 -8.69 -34.14
N LEU A 146 2.76 -9.77 -33.63
CA LEU A 146 3.44 -10.81 -32.88
C LEU A 146 3.61 -12.09 -33.71
N THR A 147 4.74 -12.75 -33.53
CA THR A 147 4.98 -14.10 -34.05
C THR A 147 4.06 -15.12 -33.37
N ILE A 148 3.93 -16.32 -33.95
CA ILE A 148 3.07 -17.38 -33.40
C ILE A 148 3.50 -17.75 -31.97
N GLY A 149 4.80 -17.77 -31.68
CA GLY A 149 5.33 -18.03 -30.33
C GLY A 149 4.94 -16.93 -29.35
N GLU A 150 5.14 -15.67 -29.72
CA GLU A 150 4.77 -14.52 -28.89
C GLU A 150 3.25 -14.42 -28.67
N GLN A 151 2.43 -14.88 -29.62
CA GLN A 151 0.98 -14.96 -29.44
C GLN A 151 0.59 -16.01 -28.39
N GLN A 152 1.32 -17.13 -28.31
CA GLN A 152 1.10 -18.13 -27.28
C GLN A 152 1.52 -17.61 -25.90
N GLU A 153 2.68 -16.96 -25.82
CA GLU A 153 3.15 -16.31 -24.59
C GLU A 153 2.17 -15.23 -24.11
N LEU A 154 1.67 -14.40 -25.03
CA LEU A 154 0.65 -13.40 -24.73
C LEU A 154 -0.65 -14.02 -24.22
N SER A 155 -1.11 -15.13 -24.82
CA SER A 155 -2.32 -15.82 -24.38
C SER A 155 -2.16 -16.39 -22.97
N SER A 156 -1.00 -16.97 -22.66
CA SER A 156 -0.67 -17.48 -21.33
C SER A 156 -0.62 -16.35 -20.31
N LEU A 157 0.06 -15.24 -20.62
CA LEU A 157 0.16 -14.06 -19.77
C LEU A 157 -1.22 -13.46 -19.46
N LEU A 158 -2.07 -13.28 -20.47
CA LEU A 158 -3.41 -12.73 -20.28
C LEU A 158 -4.30 -13.64 -19.44
N THR A 159 -4.12 -14.96 -19.53
CA THR A 159 -4.90 -15.92 -18.74
C THR A 159 -4.42 -15.98 -17.30
N GLU A 160 -3.10 -15.93 -17.09
CA GLU A 160 -2.47 -15.93 -15.77
C GLU A 160 -2.86 -14.68 -14.96
N PHE A 161 -2.83 -13.50 -15.58
CA PHE A 161 -3.13 -12.21 -14.92
C PHE A 161 -4.53 -11.68 -15.25
N GLN A 162 -5.48 -12.57 -15.53
CA GLN A 162 -6.84 -12.19 -15.97
C GLN A 162 -7.61 -11.31 -14.98
N ASP A 163 -7.28 -11.39 -13.69
CA ASP A 163 -7.93 -10.68 -12.59
C ASP A 163 -7.47 -9.22 -12.44
N VAL A 164 -6.34 -8.86 -13.04
CA VAL A 164 -5.81 -7.49 -13.06
C VAL A 164 -6.56 -6.61 -14.07
N PHE A 165 -7.15 -7.22 -15.10
CA PHE A 165 -7.84 -6.51 -16.17
C PHE A 165 -9.31 -6.25 -15.82
N ALA A 166 -9.77 -5.05 -16.14
CA ALA A 166 -11.16 -4.67 -15.96
C ALA A 166 -12.09 -5.58 -16.78
N ARG A 167 -13.07 -6.21 -16.13
CA ARG A 167 -14.06 -7.07 -16.80
C ARG A 167 -15.10 -6.27 -17.58
N SER A 168 -15.31 -5.01 -17.20
CA SER A 168 -16.23 -4.07 -17.85
C SER A 168 -15.84 -2.63 -17.53
N GLU A 169 -16.47 -1.67 -18.21
CA GLU A 169 -16.31 -0.23 -17.94
C GLU A 169 -16.73 0.21 -16.52
N PHE A 170 -17.46 -0.64 -15.79
CA PHE A 170 -17.86 -0.39 -14.39
C PHE A 170 -16.81 -0.85 -13.38
N ASP A 171 -15.83 -1.64 -13.82
CA ASP A 171 -14.71 -2.14 -13.02
C ASP A 171 -13.52 -1.17 -13.03
N LEU A 172 -13.45 -0.35 -14.09
CA LEU A 172 -12.67 0.88 -14.06
C LEU A 172 -13.32 1.80 -13.04
N GLY A 173 -12.67 1.98 -11.88
CA GLY A 173 -13.14 2.87 -10.82
C GLY A 173 -13.51 4.24 -11.38
N LYS A 174 -14.78 4.43 -11.74
CA LYS A 174 -15.35 5.70 -12.16
C LYS A 174 -15.42 6.57 -10.92
N LEU A 175 -14.32 7.24 -10.59
CA LEU A 175 -14.31 8.30 -9.59
C LEU A 175 -14.96 9.57 -10.17
N THR A 176 -16.18 9.45 -10.70
CA THR A 176 -17.01 10.59 -11.15
C THR A 176 -17.64 11.33 -9.98
N ALA A 177 -17.57 10.74 -8.77
CA ALA A 177 -18.07 11.34 -7.55
C ALA A 177 -17.31 12.62 -7.15
N VAL A 178 -16.08 12.81 -7.64
CA VAL A 178 -15.23 13.94 -7.25
C VAL A 178 -14.58 14.58 -8.47
N GLU A 179 -15.18 15.67 -8.95
CA GLU A 179 -14.54 16.61 -9.86
C GLU A 179 -13.89 17.72 -9.04
N HIS A 180 -12.55 17.75 -8.98
CA HIS A 180 -11.84 18.90 -8.45
C HIS A 180 -11.71 19.97 -9.52
N CYS A 181 -12.54 21.01 -9.46
CA CYS A 181 -12.33 22.21 -10.25
C CYS A 181 -11.12 22.97 -9.68
N ILE A 182 -10.08 23.14 -10.49
CA ILE A 182 -8.98 24.05 -10.18
C ILE A 182 -9.42 25.43 -10.67
N ASP A 183 -9.86 26.30 -9.76
CA ASP A 183 -10.14 27.69 -10.09
C ASP A 183 -8.82 28.41 -10.43
N THR A 184 -8.53 28.45 -11.73
CA THR A 184 -7.39 29.18 -12.28
C THR A 184 -7.74 30.64 -12.56
N GLY A 185 -8.98 31.07 -12.30
CA GLY A 185 -9.46 32.42 -12.63
C GLY A 185 -9.13 32.81 -14.06
N PHE A 186 -8.44 33.93 -14.23
CA PHE A 186 -7.92 34.41 -15.52
C PHE A 186 -6.41 34.13 -15.71
N ALA A 187 -5.82 33.27 -14.90
CA ALA A 187 -4.40 32.96 -14.98
C ALA A 187 -4.10 32.25 -16.30
N LYS A 188 -3.18 32.82 -17.08
CA LYS A 188 -2.75 32.22 -18.35
C LYS A 188 -1.99 30.92 -18.07
N PRO A 189 -2.20 29.86 -18.86
CA PRO A 189 -1.48 28.59 -18.72
C PRO A 189 0.03 28.81 -18.70
N VAL A 190 0.72 28.25 -17.71
CA VAL A 190 2.17 28.35 -17.60
C VAL A 190 2.81 27.36 -18.57
N ARG A 191 3.27 27.86 -19.72
CA ARG A 191 4.08 27.07 -20.65
C ARG A 191 5.52 26.96 -20.15
N ARG A 192 5.86 25.88 -19.46
CA ARG A 192 7.28 25.55 -19.20
C ARG A 192 7.88 24.95 -20.46
N LYS A 193 9.01 25.50 -20.93
CA LYS A 193 9.82 24.83 -21.94
C LYS A 193 10.41 23.58 -21.31
N CYS A 194 10.24 22.42 -21.96
CA CYS A 194 10.98 21.22 -21.63
C CYS A 194 12.47 21.56 -21.80
N GLY A 195 13.26 21.41 -20.73
CA GLY A 195 14.69 21.69 -20.79
C GLY A 195 15.37 20.65 -21.68
N GLU A 196 16.15 21.11 -22.66
CA GLU A 196 17.19 20.29 -23.27
C GLU A 196 18.12 19.81 -22.15
N LEU A 197 18.16 18.48 -21.97
CA LEU A 197 19.21 17.84 -21.20
C LEU A 197 20.53 18.09 -21.96
N ARG A 198 21.49 18.69 -21.25
CA ARG A 198 22.89 18.76 -21.70
C ARG A 198 23.55 17.39 -21.58
#